data_AF-A0A0W8DQ02-F1
#
_entry.id   AF-A0A0W8DQ02-F1
#
_cell.length_a   1.000
_cell.length_b   1.000
_cell.length_c   1.000
_cell.angle_alpha   90.00
_cell.angle_beta   90.00
_cell.angle_gamma   90.00
#
_symmetry.space_group_name_H-M   'P 1'
#
loop_
_entity.id
_entity.type
_entity.pdbx_description
1 polymer ?
#
loop_
_entity_poly.entity_id
_entity_poly.type
_entity_poly.pdbx_seq_one_letter_code
_entity_poly.pdbx_strand_id
1 'polypeptide(L)'
;MNAQYQEEEMDMGAEEHEMQGPRLVNILEQAGINATDVNKLKEAGMHTVDAVAMATKKQLVSIKGISEVKAEKMLKAAREMVNVGFTTAADVLESRKDLITLSTGSNAVDELLKGGIETGSITELFGEFRTGKTQLCHQLCVTCQLPVDRGGGEGKALLRLKKGRGENRVMKVVDSPILPESEAIYSITEQGIQDELN
;
A
#
# COMPACT_ATOMS: atom_id res chain seq x y z
N MET A 1 14.24 19.04 48.12
CA MET A 1 13.84 17.63 48.01
C MET A 1 13.77 17.31 46.53
N ASN A 2 14.89 16.85 45.97
CA ASN A 2 14.98 16.35 44.61
C ASN A 2 14.55 14.88 44.66
N ALA A 3 13.48 14.53 43.97
CA ALA A 3 13.16 13.16 43.62
C ALA A 3 13.25 13.07 42.10
N GLN A 4 14.43 12.66 41.62
CA GLN A 4 14.63 12.23 40.25
C GLN A 4 13.86 10.92 40.08
N TYR A 5 12.84 10.92 39.24
CA TYR A 5 12.29 9.69 38.68
C TYR A 5 13.22 9.30 37.54
N GLN A 6 14.02 8.26 37.77
CA GLN A 6 14.73 7.55 36.71
C GLN A 6 13.70 6.68 35.99
N GLU A 7 13.40 7.01 34.73
CA GLU A 7 12.75 6.08 33.82
C GLU A 7 13.81 5.04 33.43
N GLU A 8 13.63 3.82 33.91
CA GLU A 8 14.39 2.66 33.47
C GLU A 8 13.95 2.34 32.03
N GLU A 9 14.79 2.68 31.06
CA GLU A 9 14.69 2.18 29.69
C GLU A 9 14.87 0.66 29.72
N MET A 10 13.76 -0.07 29.63
CA MET A 10 13.80 -1.48 29.26
C MET A 10 14.12 -1.56 27.77
N ASP A 11 15.40 -1.77 27.45
CA ASP A 11 15.90 -2.22 26.16
C ASP A 11 15.31 -3.61 25.87
N MET A 12 14.09 -3.66 25.35
CA MET A 12 13.60 -4.82 24.64
C MET A 12 14.31 -4.83 23.31
N GLY A 13 15.34 -5.68 23.20
CA GLY A 13 16.11 -5.87 21.98
C GLY A 13 15.20 -5.86 20.77
N ALA A 14 15.44 -4.90 19.89
CA ALA A 14 14.77 -4.80 18.61
C ALA A 14 15.07 -6.08 17.83
N GLU A 15 14.17 -7.06 17.90
CA GLU A 15 14.05 -8.01 16.81
C GLU A 15 13.78 -7.15 15.58
N GLU A 16 14.74 -7.12 14.65
CA GLU A 16 14.56 -6.54 13.33
C GLU A 16 13.36 -7.25 12.71
N HIS A 17 12.16 -6.71 12.92
CA HIS A 17 10.98 -7.08 12.17
C HIS A 17 11.24 -6.57 10.75
N GLU A 18 11.95 -7.36 9.95
CA GLU A 18 12.02 -7.19 8.52
C GLU A 18 10.57 -7.04 8.05
N MET A 19 10.24 -5.83 7.59
CA MET A 19 8.90 -5.50 7.14
C MET A 19 8.64 -6.33 5.89
N GLN A 20 8.10 -7.54 6.10
CA GLN A 20 8.01 -8.54 5.06
C GLN A 20 6.93 -8.09 4.09
N GLY A 21 7.37 -7.64 2.90
CA GLY A 21 6.49 -7.19 1.84
C GLY A 21 5.43 -8.24 1.46
N PRO A 22 4.43 -7.85 0.65
CA PRO A 22 3.32 -8.71 0.33
C PRO A 22 3.79 -10.03 -0.27
N ARG A 23 3.29 -11.14 0.28
CA ARG A 23 3.65 -12.48 -0.19
C ARG A 23 3.01 -12.74 -1.55
N LEU A 24 3.83 -13.11 -2.53
CA LEU A 24 3.37 -13.38 -3.88
C LEU A 24 2.55 -14.67 -3.94
N VAL A 25 1.55 -14.68 -4.81
CA VAL A 25 0.62 -15.81 -5.00
C VAL A 25 1.32 -17.12 -5.41
N ASN A 26 2.54 -17.06 -5.95
CA ASN A 26 3.37 -18.23 -6.25
C ASN A 26 3.65 -19.12 -5.03
N ILE A 27 3.68 -18.55 -3.82
CA ILE A 27 3.92 -19.32 -2.60
C ILE A 27 2.82 -20.37 -2.37
N LEU A 28 1.62 -20.16 -2.92
CA LEU A 28 0.54 -21.17 -2.86
C LEU A 28 0.89 -22.49 -3.54
N GLU A 29 1.88 -22.51 -4.45
CA GLU A 29 2.37 -23.75 -5.06
C GLU A 29 2.97 -24.69 -4.00
N GLN A 30 3.65 -24.14 -3.00
CA GLN A 30 4.23 -24.88 -1.87
C GLN A 30 3.14 -25.48 -0.96
N ALA A 31 1.95 -24.89 -0.94
CA ALA A 31 0.78 -25.42 -0.26
C ALA A 31 -0.07 -26.38 -1.13
N GLY A 32 0.48 -26.83 -2.26
CA GLY A 32 -0.15 -27.84 -3.12
C GLY A 32 -1.24 -27.31 -4.04
N ILE A 33 -1.20 -26.02 -4.39
CA ILE A 33 -1.98 -25.45 -5.49
C ILE A 33 -1.20 -25.62 -6.80
N ASN A 34 -1.87 -26.03 -7.87
CA ASN A 34 -1.20 -26.24 -9.16
C ASN A 34 -0.77 -24.90 -9.79
N ALA A 35 0.43 -24.83 -10.36
CA ALA A 35 0.95 -23.64 -11.07
C ALA A 35 0.01 -23.10 -12.15
N THR A 36 -0.74 -23.97 -12.84
CA THR A 36 -1.75 -23.57 -13.84
C THR A 36 -2.89 -22.78 -13.20
N ASP A 37 -3.31 -23.19 -12.01
CA ASP A 37 -4.37 -22.50 -11.29
C ASP A 37 -3.85 -21.19 -10.65
N VAL A 38 -2.58 -21.16 -10.21
CA VAL A 38 -1.91 -19.92 -9.78
C VAL A 38 -1.82 -18.91 -10.92
N ASN A 39 -1.50 -19.35 -12.14
CA ASN A 39 -1.47 -18.44 -13.30
C ASN A 39 -2.86 -17.87 -13.61
N LYS A 40 -3.94 -18.63 -13.47
CA LYS A 40 -5.31 -18.11 -13.60
C LYS A 40 -5.65 -17.05 -12.54
N LEU A 41 -5.15 -17.21 -11.30
CA LEU A 41 -5.31 -16.20 -10.26
C LEU A 41 -4.61 -14.89 -10.67
N LYS A 42 -3.40 -14.98 -11.20
CA LYS A 42 -2.66 -13.81 -11.72
C LYS A 42 -3.39 -13.14 -12.89
N GLU A 43 -3.88 -13.92 -13.85
CA GLU A 43 -4.67 -13.40 -14.98
C GLU A 43 -5.97 -12.72 -14.52
N ALA A 44 -6.52 -13.16 -13.38
CA ALA A 44 -7.67 -12.52 -12.73
C ALA A 44 -7.30 -11.31 -11.85
N GLY A 45 -6.03 -10.89 -11.83
CA GLY A 45 -5.54 -9.75 -11.05
C GLY A 45 -5.20 -10.04 -9.59
N MET A 46 -5.18 -11.31 -9.18
CA MET A 46 -4.81 -11.74 -7.82
C MET A 46 -3.33 -12.13 -7.77
N HIS A 47 -2.48 -11.17 -7.43
CA HIS A 47 -1.02 -11.36 -7.43
C HIS A 47 -0.41 -11.69 -6.06
N THR A 48 -1.16 -11.49 -4.97
CA THR A 48 -0.70 -11.71 -3.59
C THR A 48 -1.55 -12.75 -2.87
N VAL A 49 -0.97 -13.36 -1.83
CA VAL A 49 -1.70 -14.31 -0.96
C VAL A 49 -2.85 -13.61 -0.24
N ASP A 50 -2.64 -12.38 0.24
CA ASP A 50 -3.67 -11.54 0.88
C ASP A 50 -4.89 -11.31 -0.03
N ALA A 51 -4.65 -11.01 -1.31
CA ALA A 51 -5.73 -10.83 -2.28
C ALA A 51 -6.61 -12.08 -2.41
N VAL A 52 -6.00 -13.27 -2.37
CA VAL A 52 -6.73 -14.55 -2.41
C VAL A 52 -7.45 -14.80 -1.07
N ALA A 53 -6.79 -14.57 0.07
CA ALA A 53 -7.36 -14.81 1.40
C ALA A 53 -8.59 -13.92 1.70
N MET A 54 -8.57 -12.68 1.20
CA MET A 54 -9.66 -11.70 1.30
C MET A 54 -10.75 -11.89 0.24
N ALA A 55 -10.49 -12.65 -0.83
CA ALA A 55 -11.48 -12.91 -1.85
C ALA A 55 -12.64 -13.78 -1.34
N THR A 56 -13.82 -13.56 -1.90
CA THR A 56 -14.98 -14.43 -1.67
C THR A 56 -14.88 -15.68 -2.53
N LYS A 57 -15.46 -16.80 -2.05
CA LYS A 57 -15.57 -18.05 -2.84
C LYS A 57 -16.22 -17.80 -4.21
N LYS A 58 -17.22 -16.92 -4.28
CA LYS A 58 -17.91 -16.54 -5.52
C LYS A 58 -16.96 -15.87 -6.53
N GLN A 59 -16.06 -14.98 -6.08
CA GLN A 59 -15.08 -14.34 -6.96
C GLN A 59 -14.11 -15.37 -7.55
N LEU A 60 -13.63 -16.32 -6.76
CA LEU A 60 -12.71 -17.36 -7.24
C LEU A 60 -13.37 -18.32 -8.23
N VAL A 61 -14.61 -18.74 -7.96
CA VAL A 61 -15.37 -19.64 -8.85
C VAL A 61 -15.74 -18.95 -10.17
N SER A 62 -15.83 -17.62 -10.19
CA SER A 62 -16.07 -16.88 -11.43
C SER A 62 -14.87 -16.88 -12.40
N ILE A 63 -13.69 -17.28 -11.93
CA ILE A 63 -12.49 -17.40 -12.76
C ILE A 63 -12.61 -18.67 -13.61
N LYS A 64 -12.47 -18.50 -14.93
CA LYS A 64 -12.59 -19.59 -15.91
C LYS A 64 -11.63 -20.74 -15.56
N GLY A 65 -12.20 -21.93 -15.34
CA GLY A 65 -11.42 -23.14 -15.07
C GLY A 65 -11.01 -23.33 -13.60
N ILE A 66 -11.59 -22.58 -12.67
CA ILE A 66 -11.55 -22.83 -11.23
C ILE A 66 -12.90 -23.41 -10.79
N SER A 67 -12.88 -24.62 -10.21
CA SER A 67 -14.08 -25.25 -9.63
C SER A 67 -14.26 -24.84 -8.17
N GLU A 68 -15.45 -25.08 -7.60
CA GLU A 68 -15.71 -24.79 -6.18
C GLU A 68 -14.72 -25.47 -5.23
N VAL A 69 -14.39 -26.74 -5.52
CA VAL A 69 -13.43 -27.53 -4.72
C VAL A 69 -12.04 -26.90 -4.77
N LYS A 70 -11.62 -26.43 -5.95
CA LYS A 70 -10.33 -25.74 -6.11
C LYS A 70 -10.30 -24.40 -5.37
N ALA A 71 -11.36 -23.62 -5.49
CA ALA A 71 -11.49 -22.32 -4.81
C ALA A 71 -11.42 -22.49 -3.28
N GLU A 72 -12.06 -23.52 -2.73
CA GLU A 72 -12.03 -23.81 -1.30
C GLU A 72 -10.64 -24.22 -0.82
N LYS A 73 -9.94 -25.06 -1.59
CA LYS A 73 -8.55 -25.42 -1.32
C LYS A 73 -7.62 -24.21 -1.34
N MET A 74 -7.78 -23.30 -2.31
CA MET A 74 -7.00 -22.06 -2.43
C MET A 74 -7.25 -21.13 -1.24
N LEU A 75 -8.52 -20.92 -0.86
CA LEU A 75 -8.87 -20.08 0.29
C LEU A 75 -8.29 -20.63 1.58
N LYS A 76 -8.38 -21.94 1.79
CA LYS A 76 -7.81 -22.58 2.97
C LYS A 76 -6.29 -22.39 3.02
N ALA A 77 -5.60 -22.70 1.93
CA ALA A 77 -4.15 -22.54 1.83
C ALA A 77 -3.70 -21.09 2.06
N ALA A 78 -4.39 -20.11 1.45
CA ALA A 78 -4.08 -18.70 1.63
C ALA A 78 -4.30 -18.25 3.08
N ARG A 79 -5.45 -18.60 3.69
CA ARG A 79 -5.81 -18.20 5.05
C ARG A 79 -4.94 -18.83 6.14
N GLU A 80 -4.38 -20.00 5.91
CA GLU A 80 -3.38 -20.58 6.83
C GLU A 80 -2.06 -19.80 6.81
N MET A 81 -1.76 -19.11 5.71
CA MET A 81 -0.58 -18.27 5.59
C MET A 81 -0.80 -16.88 6.17
N VAL A 82 -2.00 -16.31 6.09
CA VAL A 82 -2.28 -14.95 6.58
C VAL A 82 -2.85 -14.96 7.99
N ASN A 83 -2.53 -13.94 8.80
CA ASN A 83 -3.16 -13.76 10.10
C ASN A 83 -4.60 -13.25 9.94
N VAL A 84 -5.53 -14.15 9.61
CA VAL A 84 -6.96 -13.85 9.52
C VAL A 84 -7.66 -14.34 10.79
N GLY A 85 -8.04 -13.41 11.66
CA GLY A 85 -8.69 -13.77 12.92
C GLY A 85 -8.99 -12.60 13.84
N PHE A 86 -9.44 -12.91 15.05
CA PHE A 86 -9.57 -11.93 16.11
C PHE A 86 -8.18 -11.65 16.71
N THR A 87 -7.92 -10.38 16.98
CA THR A 87 -6.72 -9.91 17.65
C THR A 87 -7.12 -8.91 18.73
N THR A 88 -6.27 -8.68 19.73
CA THR A 88 -6.59 -7.73 20.80
C THR A 88 -6.35 -6.29 20.32
N ALA A 89 -7.02 -5.33 20.95
CA ALA A 89 -6.80 -3.92 20.64
C ALA A 89 -5.37 -3.46 20.97
N ALA A 90 -4.73 -4.10 21.96
CA ALA A 90 -3.34 -3.83 22.32
C ALA A 90 -2.38 -4.26 21.19
N ASP A 91 -2.56 -5.46 20.64
CA ASP A 91 -1.72 -5.97 19.54
C ASP A 91 -1.88 -5.13 18.26
N VAL A 92 -3.10 -4.63 18.01
CA VAL A 92 -3.35 -3.71 16.88
C VAL A 92 -2.67 -2.37 17.10
N LEU A 93 -2.67 -1.85 18.33
CA LEU A 93 -1.99 -0.59 18.64
C LEU A 93 -0.46 -0.73 18.49
N GLU A 94 0.10 -1.85 18.92
CA GLU A 94 1.53 -2.13 18.80
C GLU A 94 1.94 -2.20 17.33
N SER A 95 1.25 -3.01 16.52
CA SER A 95 1.57 -3.12 15.08
C SER A 95 1.37 -1.83 14.29
N ARG A 96 0.56 -0.87 14.79
CA ARG A 96 0.41 0.45 14.19
C ARG A 96 1.62 1.36 14.40
N LYS A 97 2.49 1.09 15.39
CA LYS A 97 3.73 1.85 15.59
C LYS A 97 4.74 1.57 14.47
N ASP A 98 4.65 0.42 13.83
CA ASP A 98 5.52 0.01 12.73
C ASP A 98 5.06 0.56 11.36
N LEU A 99 3.94 1.29 11.32
CA LEU A 99 3.44 1.88 10.07
C LEU A 99 4.36 3.00 9.60
N ILE A 100 4.80 2.90 8.35
CA ILE A 100 5.51 3.98 7.69
C ILE A 100 4.55 5.16 7.48
N THR A 101 5.00 6.36 7.82
CA THR A 101 4.33 7.63 7.53
C THR A 101 5.18 8.47 6.59
N LEU A 102 4.58 8.96 5.51
CA LEU A 102 5.26 9.81 4.53
C LEU A 102 5.20 11.28 4.94
N SER A 103 6.34 11.94 5.05
CA SER A 103 6.40 13.38 5.29
C SER A 103 5.76 14.15 4.14
N THR A 104 5.03 15.22 4.47
CA THR A 104 4.46 16.15 3.49
C THR A 104 5.50 17.17 2.98
N GLY A 105 6.71 17.16 3.54
CA GLY A 105 7.73 18.20 3.33
C GLY A 105 7.50 19.47 4.15
N SER A 106 6.50 19.47 5.04
CA SER A 106 6.17 20.59 5.92
C SER A 106 5.99 20.12 7.36
N ASN A 107 6.88 20.55 8.25
CA ASN A 107 6.82 20.19 9.68
C ASN A 107 5.47 20.54 10.31
N ALA A 108 4.86 21.67 9.93
CA ALA A 108 3.58 22.10 10.49
C ALA A 108 2.42 21.18 10.08
N VAL A 109 2.46 20.65 8.85
CA VAL A 109 1.44 19.71 8.36
C VAL A 109 1.69 18.33 8.94
N ASP A 110 2.94 17.91 9.04
CA ASP A 110 3.30 16.62 9.64
C ASP A 110 2.95 16.57 11.13
N GLU A 111 3.15 17.67 11.88
CA GLU A 111 2.71 17.78 13.29
C GLU A 111 1.18 17.67 13.41
N LEU A 112 0.43 18.35 12.54
CA LEU A 112 -1.02 18.26 12.49
C LEU A 112 -1.51 16.83 12.21
N LEU A 113 -0.80 16.12 11.32
CA LEU A 113 -1.10 14.73 10.96
C LEU A 113 -0.45 13.70 11.91
N LYS A 114 0.30 14.16 12.92
CA LYS A 114 1.04 13.33 13.88
C LYS A 114 2.07 12.38 13.24
N GLY A 115 2.82 12.90 12.25
CA GLY A 115 3.94 12.20 11.61
C GLY A 115 3.95 12.32 10.09
N GLY A 116 2.80 12.55 9.47
CA GLY A 116 2.65 12.67 8.02
C GLY A 116 1.48 11.85 7.48
N ILE A 117 1.57 11.42 6.22
CA ILE A 117 0.54 10.62 5.56
C ILE A 117 0.77 9.13 5.85
N GLU A 118 -0.16 8.50 6.57
CA GLU A 118 -0.08 7.08 6.98
C GLU A 118 -0.27 6.10 5.80
N THR A 119 0.65 5.14 5.66
CA THR A 119 0.55 4.01 4.71
C THR A 119 -0.52 3.00 5.15
N GLY A 120 -0.98 2.13 4.22
CA GLY A 120 -2.04 1.16 4.53
C GLY A 120 -3.44 1.76 4.71
N SER A 121 -3.59 3.08 4.53
CA SER A 121 -4.85 3.82 4.63
C SER A 121 -5.13 4.63 3.36
N ILE A 122 -6.37 5.14 3.23
CA ILE A 122 -6.73 6.09 2.18
C ILE A 122 -6.89 7.48 2.82
N THR A 123 -6.06 8.43 2.41
CA THR A 123 -6.17 9.84 2.82
C THR A 123 -6.78 10.67 1.69
N GLU A 124 -7.85 11.42 1.98
CA GLU A 124 -8.53 12.29 1.01
C GLU A 124 -8.15 13.77 1.21
N LEU A 125 -7.70 14.42 0.13
CA LEU A 125 -7.40 15.86 0.11
C LEU A 125 -8.50 16.62 -0.64
N PHE A 126 -9.26 17.45 0.06
CA PHE A 126 -10.34 18.26 -0.52
C PHE A 126 -10.16 19.77 -0.24
N GLY A 127 -10.73 20.62 -1.09
CA GLY A 127 -10.64 22.08 -0.98
C GLY A 127 -10.81 22.81 -2.31
N GLU A 128 -10.88 24.13 -2.30
CA GLU A 128 -11.14 24.97 -3.47
C GLU A 128 -10.05 24.91 -4.55
N PHE A 129 -10.33 25.42 -5.76
CA PHE A 129 -9.31 25.54 -6.79
C PHE A 129 -8.11 26.36 -6.29
N ARG A 130 -6.90 26.00 -6.74
CA ARG A 130 -5.64 26.70 -6.39
C ARG A 130 -5.20 26.62 -4.92
N THR A 131 -5.74 25.71 -4.12
CA THR A 131 -5.32 25.50 -2.71
C THR A 131 -4.13 24.55 -2.52
N GLY A 132 -3.37 24.24 -3.56
CA GLY A 132 -2.16 23.42 -3.44
C GLY A 132 -2.36 21.90 -3.36
N LYS A 133 -3.60 21.39 -3.46
CA LYS A 133 -3.87 19.93 -3.49
C LYS A 133 -2.95 19.17 -4.45
N THR A 134 -2.91 19.58 -5.72
CA THR A 134 -2.08 18.95 -6.76
C THR A 134 -0.57 19.03 -6.44
N GLN A 135 -0.12 20.14 -5.85
CA GLN A 135 1.29 20.30 -5.45
C GLN A 135 1.68 19.33 -4.34
N LEU A 136 0.81 19.15 -3.34
CA LEU A 136 1.08 18.22 -2.24
C LEU A 136 1.27 16.78 -2.73
N CYS A 137 0.48 16.32 -3.70
CA CYS A 137 0.69 14.99 -4.26
C CYS A 137 1.94 14.86 -5.12
N HIS A 138 2.33 15.88 -5.87
CA HIS A 138 3.62 15.86 -6.56
C HIS A 138 4.78 15.78 -5.56
N GLN A 139 4.68 16.49 -4.42
CA GLN A 139 5.64 16.39 -3.34
C GLN A 139 5.69 14.96 -2.77
N LEU A 140 4.54 14.36 -2.47
CA LEU A 140 4.47 12.99 -1.95
C LEU A 140 5.06 11.95 -2.92
N CYS A 141 4.93 12.14 -4.24
CA CYS A 141 5.56 11.27 -5.24
C CYS A 141 7.10 11.28 -5.17
N VAL A 142 7.70 12.38 -4.69
CA VAL A 142 9.14 12.48 -4.47
C VAL A 142 9.50 11.95 -3.08
N THR A 143 8.75 12.36 -2.04
CA THR A 143 9.05 11.98 -0.67
C THR A 143 9.00 10.47 -0.45
N CYS A 144 8.07 9.73 -1.09
CA CYS A 144 7.99 8.28 -0.93
C CYS A 144 9.25 7.52 -1.35
N GLN A 145 10.08 8.12 -2.23
CA GLN A 145 11.33 7.53 -2.72
C GLN A 145 12.50 7.74 -1.75
N LEU A 146 12.34 8.60 -0.74
CA LEU A 146 13.38 8.85 0.25
C LEU A 146 13.49 7.67 1.25
N PRO A 147 14.65 7.53 1.89
CA PRO A 147 14.83 6.64 3.05
C PRO A 147 13.81 6.87 4.17
N VAL A 148 13.48 5.82 4.91
CA VAL A 148 12.49 5.87 6.02
C VAL A 148 12.94 6.83 7.13
N ASP A 149 14.23 6.86 7.45
CA ASP A 149 14.84 7.78 8.43
C ASP A 149 14.74 9.27 8.03
N ARG A 150 14.42 9.55 6.75
CA ARG A 150 14.18 10.88 6.20
C ARG A 150 12.70 11.16 5.91
N GLY A 151 11.79 10.36 6.49
CA GLY A 151 10.34 10.52 6.33
C GLY A 151 9.83 10.07 4.96
N GLY A 152 10.59 9.24 4.26
CA GLY A 152 10.14 8.56 3.04
C GLY A 152 9.67 7.13 3.30
N GLY A 153 9.50 6.35 2.23
CA GLY A 153 9.05 4.96 2.30
C GLY A 153 9.85 4.01 1.42
N GLU A 154 10.98 4.45 0.86
CA GLU A 154 11.87 3.67 -0.03
C GLU A 154 11.14 3.01 -1.21
N GLY A 155 10.04 3.62 -1.65
CA GLY A 155 9.09 3.05 -2.60
C GLY A 155 8.93 3.88 -3.86
N LYS A 156 8.35 3.24 -4.89
CA LYS A 156 7.94 3.92 -6.13
C LYS A 156 6.54 4.54 -5.95
N ALA A 157 6.26 5.61 -6.71
CA ALA A 157 4.96 6.28 -6.68
C ALA A 157 4.09 5.91 -7.89
N LEU A 158 2.78 5.71 -7.67
CA LEU A 158 1.78 5.70 -8.74
C LEU A 158 0.83 6.89 -8.61
N LEU A 159 0.88 7.79 -9.60
CA LEU A 159 -0.03 8.93 -9.69
C LEU A 159 -1.14 8.66 -10.71
N ARG A 160 -2.39 8.59 -10.25
CA ARG A 160 -3.57 8.47 -11.14
C ARG A 160 -4.42 9.74 -11.08
N LEU A 161 -4.53 10.40 -12.23
CA LEU A 161 -5.30 11.63 -12.40
C LEU A 161 -6.61 11.33 -13.15
N LYS A 162 -7.75 11.73 -12.58
CA LYS A 162 -9.04 11.68 -13.26
C LYS A 162 -9.71 13.06 -13.26
N LYS A 163 -10.28 13.46 -14.40
CA LYS A 163 -11.16 14.63 -14.47
C LYS A 163 -12.49 14.31 -13.77
N GLY A 164 -12.86 15.12 -12.76
CA GLY A 164 -14.16 15.09 -12.10
C GLY A 164 -15.23 15.87 -12.87
N ARG A 165 -16.41 16.09 -12.27
CA ARG A 165 -17.45 16.95 -12.87
C ARG A 165 -17.03 18.43 -12.79
N GLY A 166 -17.24 19.17 -13.89
CA GLY A 166 -16.81 20.57 -14.02
C GLY A 166 -15.28 20.71 -14.05
N GLU A 167 -14.75 21.64 -13.26
CA GLU A 167 -13.30 21.87 -13.12
C GLU A 167 -12.63 20.95 -12.09
N ASN A 168 -13.39 20.07 -11.42
CA ASN A 168 -12.86 19.21 -10.37
C ASN A 168 -11.86 18.18 -10.94
N ARG A 169 -10.85 17.84 -10.15
CA ARG A 169 -9.91 16.74 -10.41
C ARG A 169 -9.99 15.78 -9.22
N VAL A 170 -10.20 14.50 -9.49
CA VAL A 170 -10.18 13.45 -8.48
C VAL A 170 -8.85 12.74 -8.62
N MET A 171 -8.07 12.76 -7.56
CA MET A 171 -6.81 12.06 -7.49
C MET A 171 -6.89 10.99 -6.41
N LYS A 172 -6.39 9.80 -6.73
CA LYS A 172 -6.17 8.75 -5.75
C LYS A 172 -4.68 8.45 -5.72
N VAL A 173 -4.04 8.72 -4.58
CA VAL A 173 -2.71 8.17 -4.29
C VAL A 173 -2.90 6.67 -4.06
N VAL A 174 -2.19 5.86 -4.81
CA VAL A 174 -2.14 4.41 -4.59
C VAL A 174 -0.69 4.06 -4.44
N ASP A 175 -0.31 3.64 -3.25
CA ASP A 175 0.90 2.86 -3.05
C ASP A 175 0.64 1.49 -3.69
N SER A 176 1.42 1.12 -4.70
CA SER A 176 1.09 0.00 -5.59
C SER A 176 2.16 -1.09 -5.51
N PRO A 177 1.95 -2.13 -4.69
CA PRO A 177 2.79 -3.32 -4.70
C PRO A 177 2.58 -4.24 -5.93
N ILE A 178 1.75 -3.84 -6.90
CA ILE A 178 1.17 -4.73 -7.92
C ILE A 178 1.38 -4.28 -9.37
N LEU A 179 2.12 -3.20 -9.62
CA LEU A 179 2.44 -2.80 -10.99
C LEU A 179 3.87 -3.21 -11.32
N PRO A 180 4.11 -3.90 -12.46
CA PRO A 180 5.46 -4.17 -12.92
C PRO A 180 6.21 -2.86 -13.17
N GLU A 181 7.52 -2.88 -12.98
CA GLU A 181 8.37 -1.74 -13.31
C GLU A 181 8.18 -1.37 -14.79
N SER A 182 7.77 -0.14 -15.06
CA SER A 182 7.61 0.39 -16.41
C SER A 182 7.94 1.88 -16.41
N GLU A 183 8.75 2.31 -17.36
CA GLU A 183 9.06 3.71 -17.58
C GLU A 183 8.22 4.25 -18.75
N ALA A 184 7.78 5.49 -18.64
CA ALA A 184 7.09 6.20 -19.72
C ALA A 184 7.68 7.61 -19.83
N ILE A 185 8.08 7.98 -21.04
CA ILE A 185 8.58 9.31 -21.37
C ILE A 185 7.41 10.14 -21.88
N TYR A 186 7.19 11.31 -21.29
CA TYR A 186 6.13 12.24 -21.69
C TYR A 186 6.62 13.68 -21.59
N SER A 187 6.01 14.56 -22.38
CA SER A 187 6.29 15.99 -22.42
C SER A 187 5.13 16.80 -21.82
N ILE A 188 5.45 17.90 -21.15
CA ILE A 188 4.46 18.88 -20.66
C ILE A 188 4.46 20.08 -21.61
N THR A 189 3.36 20.25 -22.34
CA THR A 189 3.17 21.37 -23.29
C THR A 189 2.02 22.28 -22.83
N GLU A 190 1.85 23.43 -23.49
CA GLU A 190 0.73 24.35 -23.23
C GLU A 190 -0.65 23.72 -23.49
N GLN A 191 -0.69 22.60 -24.22
CA GLN A 191 -1.91 21.82 -24.47
C GLN A 191 -2.13 20.67 -23.47
N GLY A 192 -1.22 20.49 -22.51
CA GLY A 192 -1.28 19.45 -21.49
C GLY A 192 -0.15 18.43 -21.60
N ILE A 193 -0.37 17.23 -21.06
CA ILE A 193 0.58 16.11 -21.16
C ILE A 193 0.43 15.50 -22.55
N GLN A 194 1.54 15.44 -23.30
CA GLN A 194 1.62 14.85 -24.64
C GLN A 194 2.75 13.82 -24.68
N ASP A 195 2.62 12.83 -25.58
CA ASP A 195 3.69 11.89 -25.88
C ASP A 195 4.91 12.65 -26.45
N GLU A 196 6.10 12.06 -26.34
CA GLU A 196 7.30 12.61 -26.96
C GLU A 196 7.08 12.77 -28.46
N LEU A 197 7.16 14.02 -28.94
CA LEU A 197 7.14 14.31 -30.37
C LEU A 197 8.45 13.77 -30.95
N ASN A 198 8.38 12.62 -31.65
CA ASN A 198 9.47 12.16 -32.52
C ASN A 198 9.88 13.23 -33.54
#